data_AF-A0A3E0VH77-F1
#
_entry.id   AF-A0A3E0VH77-F1
#
_cell.length_a   1.000
_cell.length_b   1.000
_cell.length_c   1.000
_cell.angle_alpha   90.00
_cell.angle_beta   90.00
_cell.angle_gamma   90.00
#
_symmetry.space_group_name_H-M   'P 1'
#
loop_
_entity.id
_entity.type
_entity.pdbx_description
1 polymer ?
#
loop_
_entity_poly.entity_id
_entity_poly.type
_entity_poly.pdbx_seq_one_letter_code
_entity_poly.pdbx_strand_id
1 'polypeptide(L)'
;MTAVIKHELRASAGAFGSYHPEGWHPKLSVTLLGPSAAACQVVWAVTRPDGAPWFEHRVPAPVLDDRQIATVDLELWHDALDLDEAGAVPFTLRLVSEPDVVPGVDELLHDGRMLVMKLPGEHCYAVATEWMLPRSLLGLDTVDEPDAPRLTGRVFVAGEPDVWRLEAHCFRDGVRLAGASSVESVHTFTANDGRVLGQEVGFAFDSIRGWNNLSESGWGGDWQLLDQNDGRYRVALVDGPSPVGEVSFEVVRGRIMAPVAVEPDAACGAVIVVERAGGVGGAPGGDPYGDPVTAAATTTLDEVYALRHELQASDGEATLDDKARLDDKTAAALQAFVDRAERLLVTWESELAAPPPYDFGQVLAAEAVGRERAGCEELAAAVSGVPGVHAVLLSGEPIGLAELRARTAALFPAAETRVAASQQAEVDALAPYRDLLSGDKLAVFDDHPADSFVYTTTDRRIIETPEELAAAEFWFFEGPLDIPGSARVEGVEITGSVQGWRVLGWQFDGSGAVLAEFESQGLGSSAPKTAFRPPV
;
A
#
# COMPACT_ATOMS: atom_id res chain seq x y z
N MET A 1 0.99 4.80 27.18
CA MET A 1 2.04 3.78 27.40
C MET A 1 2.30 3.11 26.07
N THR A 2 3.55 2.86 25.68
CA THR A 2 3.83 2.12 24.43
C THR A 2 3.26 0.72 24.53
N ALA A 3 2.68 0.20 23.45
CA ALA A 3 2.11 -1.14 23.41
C ALA A 3 2.52 -1.87 22.11
N VAL A 4 2.42 -3.20 22.13
CA VAL A 4 2.64 -4.03 20.94
C VAL A 4 1.29 -4.34 20.28
N ILE A 5 1.25 -4.20 18.95
CA ILE A 5 0.15 -4.67 18.10
C ILE A 5 0.42 -6.16 17.81
N LYS A 6 -0.37 -7.03 18.43
CA LYS A 6 -0.06 -8.46 18.53
C LYS A 6 -0.31 -9.19 17.22
N HIS A 7 -1.40 -8.87 16.52
CA HIS A 7 -1.70 -9.50 15.25
C HIS A 7 -0.69 -9.20 14.13
N GLU A 8 0.18 -8.19 14.31
CA GLU A 8 1.30 -7.85 13.41
C GLU A 8 2.66 -8.42 13.86
N LEU A 9 2.72 -9.09 15.02
CA LEU A 9 3.95 -9.72 15.47
C LEU A 9 4.33 -10.88 14.52
N ARG A 10 5.52 -10.80 13.92
CA ARG A 10 6.02 -11.83 12.99
C ARG A 10 7.34 -12.39 13.49
N ALA A 11 7.34 -13.67 13.85
CA ALA A 11 8.56 -14.40 14.22
C ALA A 11 8.95 -15.37 13.12
N SER A 12 10.23 -15.42 12.77
CA SER A 12 10.77 -16.35 11.77
C SER A 12 12.13 -16.90 12.18
N ALA A 13 12.53 -17.99 11.51
CA ALA A 13 13.85 -18.58 11.66
C ALA A 13 14.75 -18.07 10.52
N GLY A 14 15.80 -17.32 10.87
CA GLY A 14 16.79 -16.79 9.96
C GLY A 14 17.99 -17.71 9.74
N ALA A 15 18.80 -17.34 8.76
CA ALA A 15 20.04 -18.01 8.35
C ALA A 15 21.07 -16.96 7.89
N PHE A 16 22.32 -17.07 8.36
CA PHE A 16 23.43 -16.30 7.78
C PHE A 16 24.08 -17.07 6.64
N GLY A 17 24.29 -16.40 5.51
CA GLY A 17 24.94 -16.98 4.33
C GLY A 17 23.96 -17.75 3.44
N SER A 18 23.86 -17.32 2.18
CA SER A 18 23.04 -17.98 1.16
C SER A 18 23.67 -19.29 0.70
N TYR A 19 23.45 -20.39 1.44
CA TYR A 19 22.97 -21.66 0.82
C TYR A 19 22.70 -22.79 1.81
N HIS A 20 23.31 -22.85 3.00
CA HIS A 20 23.02 -23.87 4.03
C HIS A 20 23.62 -23.43 5.39
N PRO A 21 22.84 -22.81 6.30
CA PRO A 21 23.32 -22.53 7.65
C PRO A 21 23.43 -23.85 8.44
N GLU A 22 24.46 -23.99 9.28
CA GLU A 22 24.59 -25.11 10.24
C GLU A 22 23.59 -25.01 11.42
N GLY A 23 22.64 -24.06 11.35
CA GLY A 23 21.69 -23.77 12.39
C GLY A 23 20.68 -22.69 11.99
N TRP A 24 20.08 -22.06 12.99
CA TRP A 24 19.13 -20.97 12.82
C TRP A 24 19.26 -19.94 13.93
N HIS A 25 18.83 -18.70 13.66
CA HIS A 25 18.63 -17.67 14.68
C HIS A 25 17.21 -17.08 14.57
N PRO A 26 16.64 -16.56 15.67
CA PRO A 26 15.34 -15.91 15.61
C PRO A 26 15.43 -14.57 14.90
N LYS A 27 14.36 -14.24 14.16
CA LYS A 27 14.04 -12.91 13.68
C LYS A 27 12.65 -12.53 14.18
N LEU A 28 12.45 -11.27 14.51
CA LEU A 28 11.20 -10.78 15.05
C LEU A 28 10.89 -9.39 14.49
N SER A 29 9.75 -9.25 13.81
CA SER A 29 9.18 -7.96 13.43
C SER A 29 8.06 -7.61 14.41
N VAL A 30 8.13 -6.42 14.99
CA VAL A 30 7.20 -5.96 16.03
C VAL A 30 6.65 -4.59 15.65
N THR A 31 5.34 -4.47 15.66
CA THR A 31 4.66 -3.19 15.47
C THR A 31 4.32 -2.57 16.83
N LEU A 32 4.82 -1.36 17.06
CA LEU A 32 4.63 -0.58 18.29
C LEU A 32 3.56 0.50 18.07
N LEU A 33 2.68 0.67 19.05
CA LEU A 33 1.79 1.81 19.19
C LEU A 33 2.35 2.74 20.28
N GLY A 34 2.45 4.04 19.98
CA GLY A 34 2.97 5.05 20.92
C GLY A 34 2.12 5.27 22.17
N PRO A 35 2.57 6.16 23.08
CA PRO A 35 3.68 7.08 22.92
C PRO A 35 5.04 6.45 23.26
N SER A 36 6.09 6.83 22.53
CA SER A 36 7.50 6.48 22.78
C SER A 36 8.38 7.73 22.63
N ALA A 37 9.27 7.98 23.60
CA ALA A 37 10.09 9.19 23.65
C ALA A 37 11.46 9.02 22.96
N ALA A 38 12.10 10.15 22.65
CA ALA A 38 13.47 10.16 22.16
C ALA A 38 14.42 9.51 23.19
N ALA A 39 15.46 8.83 22.69
CA ALA A 39 16.44 8.09 23.49
C ALA A 39 15.92 6.83 24.21
N CYS A 40 14.67 6.41 23.97
CA CYS A 40 14.24 5.06 24.32
C CYS A 40 14.86 4.01 23.38
N GLN A 41 15.04 2.80 23.89
CA GLN A 41 15.52 1.64 23.15
C GLN A 41 14.55 0.48 23.33
N VAL A 42 14.28 -0.25 22.25
CA VAL A 42 13.63 -1.56 22.32
C VAL A 42 14.71 -2.59 22.64
N VAL A 43 14.54 -3.29 23.75
CA VAL A 43 15.43 -4.37 24.21
C VAL A 43 14.74 -5.69 23.97
N TRP A 44 15.36 -6.54 23.16
CA TRP A 44 14.94 -7.91 22.91
C TRP A 44 15.92 -8.88 23.56
N ALA A 45 15.47 -9.54 24.61
CA ALA A 45 16.25 -10.56 25.30
C ALA A 45 15.71 -11.95 24.97
N VAL A 46 16.58 -12.85 24.54
CA VAL A 46 16.22 -14.20 24.10
C VAL A 46 16.97 -15.22 24.95
N THR A 47 16.28 -16.28 25.36
CA THR A 47 16.86 -17.41 26.10
C THR A 47 16.86 -18.66 25.24
N ARG A 48 17.87 -19.51 25.43
CA ARG A 48 17.96 -20.83 24.82
C ARG A 48 16.83 -21.74 25.33
N PRO A 49 16.54 -22.88 24.66
CA PRO A 49 15.55 -23.85 25.13
C PRO A 49 15.80 -24.40 26.54
N ASP A 50 17.05 -24.41 27.00
CA ASP A 50 17.44 -24.81 28.36
C ASP A 50 17.27 -23.71 29.42
N GLY A 51 16.84 -22.51 29.01
CA GLY A 51 16.63 -21.33 29.85
C GLY A 51 17.88 -20.46 30.06
N ALA A 52 19.05 -20.83 29.51
CA ALA A 52 20.23 -19.98 29.58
C ALA A 52 20.06 -18.73 28.69
N PRO A 53 20.58 -17.55 29.08
CA PRO A 53 20.60 -16.37 28.21
C PRO A 53 21.30 -16.67 26.90
N TRP A 54 20.66 -16.34 25.78
CA TRP A 54 21.24 -16.51 24.45
C TRP A 54 21.86 -15.19 23.97
N PHE A 55 21.04 -14.13 23.87
CA PHE A 55 21.51 -12.80 23.53
C PHE A 55 20.54 -11.72 24.01
N GLU A 56 21.04 -10.48 24.04
CA GLU A 56 20.25 -9.27 24.20
C GLU A 56 20.56 -8.34 23.02
N HIS A 57 19.54 -7.90 22.32
CA HIS A 57 19.64 -6.95 21.23
C HIS A 57 18.95 -5.65 21.61
N ARG A 58 19.61 -4.51 21.35
CA ARG A 58 19.11 -3.18 21.65
C ARG A 58 19.06 -2.36 20.37
N VAL A 59 17.90 -1.82 20.06
CA VAL A 59 17.72 -0.91 18.92
C VAL A 59 17.08 0.40 19.38
N PRO A 60 17.39 1.54 18.74
CA PRO A 60 16.66 2.78 19.00
C PRO A 60 15.16 2.58 18.79
N ALA A 61 14.35 2.99 19.76
CA ALA A 61 12.90 3.02 19.59
C ALA A 61 12.50 4.24 18.74
N PRO A 62 11.51 4.12 17.85
CA PRO A 62 10.95 5.28 17.15
C PRO A 62 10.32 6.24 18.15
N VAL A 63 10.37 7.54 17.85
CA VAL A 63 9.63 8.56 18.60
C VAL A 63 8.20 8.55 18.07
N LEU A 64 7.25 8.22 18.93
CA LEU A 64 5.85 8.03 18.57
C LEU A 64 4.95 8.86 19.49
N ASP A 65 3.94 9.51 18.91
CA ASP A 65 2.79 10.05 19.63
C ASP A 65 1.78 8.93 19.96
N ASP A 66 0.77 9.23 20.78
CA ASP A 66 -0.23 8.27 21.32
C ASP A 66 -0.99 7.44 20.27
N ARG A 67 -1.02 7.88 19.01
CA ARG A 67 -1.75 7.22 17.91
C ARG A 67 -0.85 6.77 16.77
N GLN A 68 0.46 7.00 16.89
CA GLN A 68 1.40 6.62 15.84
C GLN A 68 1.84 5.18 16.01
N ILE A 69 1.97 4.52 14.86
CA ILE A 69 2.38 3.14 14.77
C ILE A 69 3.69 3.07 14.00
N ALA A 70 4.63 2.24 14.45
CA ALA A 70 5.85 1.96 13.69
C ALA A 70 6.31 0.51 13.90
N THR A 71 6.85 -0.08 12.84
CA THR A 71 7.42 -1.43 12.88
C THR A 71 8.92 -1.38 13.14
N VAL A 72 9.39 -2.26 14.01
CA VAL A 72 10.79 -2.45 14.38
C VAL A 72 11.17 -3.89 14.09
N ASP A 73 12.15 -4.08 13.19
CA ASP A 73 12.71 -5.39 12.89
C ASP A 73 13.90 -5.68 13.80
N LEU A 74 13.88 -6.87 14.41
CA LEU A 74 14.85 -7.34 15.38
C LEU A 74 15.47 -8.64 14.87
N GLU A 75 16.78 -8.61 14.66
CA GLU A 75 17.56 -9.74 14.17
C GLU A 75 18.89 -9.84 14.90
N LEU A 76 19.36 -11.07 15.12
CA LEU A 76 20.68 -11.34 15.65
C LEU A 76 21.72 -11.17 14.54
N TRP A 77 22.72 -10.28 14.68
CA TRP A 77 23.69 -9.97 13.62
C TRP A 77 25.03 -10.75 13.68
N HIS A 78 25.12 -11.85 14.43
CA HIS A 78 26.40 -12.54 14.67
C HIS A 78 26.34 -14.04 14.34
N ASP A 79 27.14 -14.46 13.36
CA ASP A 79 27.22 -15.84 12.82
C ASP A 79 27.52 -16.92 13.88
N ALA A 80 28.20 -16.59 14.99
CA ALA A 80 28.71 -17.57 15.95
C ALA A 80 27.69 -18.05 17.01
N LEU A 81 26.40 -17.76 16.81
CA LEU A 81 25.37 -17.96 17.82
C LEU A 81 24.16 -18.79 17.37
N ASP A 82 24.09 -19.24 16.12
CA ASP A 82 22.98 -20.06 15.62
C ASP A 82 22.77 -21.34 16.46
N LEU A 83 21.51 -21.74 16.65
CA LEU A 83 21.15 -23.00 17.28
C LEU A 83 20.97 -24.10 16.23
N ASP A 84 21.39 -25.31 16.56
CA ASP A 84 21.09 -26.53 15.78
C ASP A 84 20.07 -27.44 16.49
N GLU A 85 19.11 -26.82 17.19
CA GLU A 85 18.05 -27.56 17.87
C GLU A 85 16.70 -26.87 17.74
N ALA A 86 15.66 -27.68 17.73
CA ALA A 86 14.27 -27.24 17.80
C ALA A 86 13.83 -27.15 19.27
N GLY A 87 12.81 -26.34 19.55
CA GLY A 87 12.31 -26.17 20.90
C GLY A 87 11.56 -24.87 21.09
N ALA A 88 11.10 -24.65 22.33
CA ALA A 88 10.55 -23.38 22.75
C ALA A 88 11.69 -22.43 23.12
N VAL A 89 11.73 -21.25 22.50
CA VAL A 89 12.71 -20.20 22.75
C VAL A 89 11.98 -19.01 23.39
N PRO A 90 12.05 -18.85 24.73
CA PRO A 90 11.44 -17.71 25.42
C PRO A 90 12.16 -16.41 25.09
N PHE A 91 11.39 -15.33 24.99
CA PHE A 91 11.92 -13.99 24.77
C PHE A 91 11.09 -12.92 25.47
N THR A 92 11.73 -11.79 25.77
CA THR A 92 11.07 -10.60 26.30
C THR A 92 11.38 -9.37 25.45
N LEU A 93 10.40 -8.50 25.26
CA LEU A 93 10.57 -7.16 24.70
C LEU A 93 10.33 -6.11 25.79
N ARG A 94 11.24 -5.15 25.88
CA ARG A 94 11.15 -4.03 26.83
C ARG A 94 11.42 -2.72 26.14
N LEU A 95 10.79 -1.65 26.61
CA LEU A 95 11.17 -0.28 26.29
C LEU A 95 12.01 0.26 27.43
N VAL A 96 13.26 0.63 27.17
CA VAL A 96 14.17 1.15 28.20
C VAL A 96 14.71 2.52 27.81
N SER A 97 14.94 3.41 28.78
CA SER A 97 15.72 4.63 28.59
C SER A 97 16.86 4.71 29.59
N GLU A 98 17.97 5.35 29.20
CA GLU A 98 19.04 5.63 30.17
C GLU A 98 18.54 6.65 31.22
N PRO A 99 18.81 6.43 32.53
CA PRO A 99 18.29 7.28 33.61
C PRO A 99 18.69 8.76 33.50
N ASP A 100 19.79 9.03 32.80
CA ASP A 100 20.39 10.35 32.66
C ASP A 100 19.78 11.19 31.52
N VAL A 101 18.92 10.61 30.67
CA VAL A 101 18.36 11.27 29.46
C VAL A 101 16.85 11.49 29.54
N VAL A 102 16.11 10.47 29.99
CA VAL A 102 14.66 10.49 30.23
C VAL A 102 14.46 9.81 31.59
N PRO A 103 13.53 10.26 32.46
CA PRO A 103 13.26 9.56 33.73
C PRO A 103 13.11 8.06 33.47
N GLY A 104 14.04 7.27 34.01
CA GLY A 104 14.34 5.90 33.58
C GLY A 104 13.09 5.07 33.27
N VAL A 105 12.79 4.96 31.98
CA VAL A 105 11.73 4.11 31.44
C VAL A 105 12.29 2.69 31.46
N ASP A 106 11.53 1.75 32.00
CA ASP A 106 11.82 0.32 31.92
C ASP A 106 10.50 -0.45 31.93
N GLU A 107 9.88 -0.53 30.76
CA GLU A 107 8.54 -1.07 30.56
C GLU A 107 8.61 -2.42 29.85
N LEU A 108 7.93 -3.43 30.40
CA LEU A 108 7.76 -4.71 29.72
C LEU A 108 6.70 -4.56 28.64
N LEU A 109 7.11 -4.66 27.37
CA LEU A 109 6.21 -4.62 26.23
C LEU A 109 5.63 -5.98 25.92
N HIS A 110 6.44 -7.04 26.01
CA HIS A 110 6.06 -8.40 25.64
C HIS A 110 6.86 -9.46 26.40
N ASP A 111 6.18 -10.54 26.80
CA ASP A 111 6.80 -11.75 27.34
C ASP A 111 6.20 -12.97 26.62
N GLY A 112 7.03 -13.61 25.79
CA GLY A 112 6.58 -14.55 24.78
C GLY A 112 7.53 -15.72 24.60
N ARG A 113 7.13 -16.63 23.70
CA ARG A 113 7.96 -17.77 23.30
C ARG A 113 7.76 -18.09 21.83
N MET A 114 8.86 -18.36 21.14
CA MET A 114 8.83 -18.88 19.77
C MET A 114 8.92 -20.40 19.83
N LEU A 115 7.97 -21.10 19.21
CA LEU A 115 8.05 -22.55 19.05
C LEU A 115 8.74 -22.85 17.73
N VAL A 116 9.97 -23.36 17.78
CA VAL A 116 10.72 -23.74 16.59
C VAL A 116 10.66 -25.24 16.38
N MET A 117 10.37 -25.63 15.15
CA MET A 117 10.23 -27.01 14.71
C MET A 117 11.38 -27.37 13.76
N LYS A 118 11.84 -28.61 13.84
CA LYS A 118 12.76 -29.19 12.86
C LYS A 118 11.97 -29.84 11.73
N LEU A 119 12.22 -29.42 10.51
CA LEU A 119 11.57 -29.94 9.31
C LEU A 119 12.42 -31.04 8.66
N PRO A 120 11.87 -31.84 7.73
CA PRO A 120 12.65 -32.78 6.93
C PRO A 120 13.73 -32.04 6.12
N GLY A 121 15.00 -32.35 6.42
CA GLY A 121 16.19 -31.73 5.85
C GLY A 121 17.32 -31.65 6.88
N GLU A 122 18.55 -31.45 6.42
CA GLU A 122 19.67 -31.11 7.30
C GLU A 122 19.55 -29.62 7.67
N HIS A 123 19.63 -29.31 8.97
CA HIS A 123 19.52 -27.93 9.51
C HIS A 123 18.29 -27.11 9.04
N CYS A 124 17.17 -27.76 8.73
CA CYS A 124 15.95 -27.10 8.30
C CYS A 124 15.03 -26.82 9.50
N TYR A 125 14.83 -25.54 9.82
CA TYR A 125 14.09 -25.07 10.99
C TYR A 125 13.06 -24.02 10.61
N ALA A 126 11.95 -23.98 11.35
CA ALA A 126 10.93 -22.98 11.17
C ALA A 126 10.18 -22.66 12.45
N VAL A 127 9.67 -21.44 12.56
CA VAL A 127 8.73 -21.06 13.62
C VAL A 127 7.37 -21.68 13.29
N ALA A 128 6.75 -22.34 14.27
CA ALA A 128 5.44 -22.94 14.13
C ALA A 128 4.38 -21.87 13.87
N THR A 129 3.63 -22.03 12.77
CA THR A 129 2.57 -21.12 12.35
C THR A 129 1.17 -21.72 12.47
N GLU A 130 1.07 -22.98 12.89
CA GLU A 130 -0.18 -23.73 12.98
C GLU A 130 -1.22 -23.05 13.89
N TRP A 131 -0.76 -22.31 14.90
CA TRP A 131 -1.61 -21.57 15.83
C TRP A 131 -2.32 -20.37 15.17
N MET A 132 -1.85 -19.86 14.02
CA MET A 132 -2.49 -18.79 13.25
C MET A 132 -3.59 -19.32 12.33
N LEU A 133 -3.46 -20.54 11.81
CA LEU A 133 -4.40 -21.17 10.88
C LEU A 133 -5.88 -21.19 11.32
N PRO A 134 -6.23 -21.40 12.61
CA PRO A 134 -7.62 -21.35 13.06
C PRO A 134 -8.14 -19.92 13.23
N ARG A 135 -7.37 -18.88 12.87
CA ARG A 135 -7.78 -17.48 13.01
C ARG A 135 -7.92 -16.77 11.68
N SER A 136 -8.60 -15.65 11.71
CA SER A 136 -8.70 -14.69 10.61
C SER A 136 -8.88 -13.30 11.19
N LEU A 137 -8.50 -12.29 10.42
CA LEU A 137 -8.63 -10.88 10.79
C LEU A 137 -9.71 -10.27 9.90
N LEU A 138 -10.59 -9.48 10.47
CA LEU A 138 -11.67 -8.80 9.75
C LEU A 138 -11.68 -7.33 10.13
N GLY A 139 -11.70 -6.44 9.14
CA GLY A 139 -11.64 -5.00 9.36
C GLY A 139 -12.67 -4.25 8.50
N LEU A 140 -12.83 -2.98 8.85
CA LEU A 140 -13.46 -1.98 8.00
C LEU A 140 -12.38 -0.96 7.67
N ASP A 141 -12.14 -0.66 6.40
CA ASP A 141 -11.12 0.28 5.96
C ASP A 141 -11.48 1.73 6.31
N THR A 142 -11.31 2.10 7.58
CA THR A 142 -11.61 3.44 8.08
C THR A 142 -10.44 4.41 7.96
N VAL A 143 -9.29 3.94 7.44
CA VAL A 143 -8.11 4.78 7.24
C VAL A 143 -8.20 5.46 5.89
N ASP A 144 -8.38 4.68 4.82
CA ASP A 144 -8.46 5.24 3.46
C ASP A 144 -9.88 5.72 3.13
N GLU A 145 -10.90 5.06 3.68
CA GLU A 145 -12.31 5.33 3.34
C GLU A 145 -13.21 5.51 4.59
N PRO A 146 -12.92 6.46 5.49
CA PRO A 146 -13.65 6.62 6.77
C PRO A 146 -15.17 6.85 6.62
N ASP A 147 -15.58 7.49 5.52
CA ASP A 147 -17.00 7.80 5.26
C ASP A 147 -17.79 6.64 4.64
N ALA A 148 -17.10 5.67 4.06
CA ALA A 148 -17.70 4.49 3.44
C ALA A 148 -16.77 3.27 3.50
N PRO A 149 -16.37 2.82 4.69
CA PRO A 149 -15.25 1.90 4.83
C PRO A 149 -15.59 0.53 4.25
N ARG A 150 -14.77 0.01 3.35
CA ARG A 150 -14.95 -1.34 2.78
C ARG A 150 -14.66 -2.43 3.79
N LEU A 151 -15.34 -3.55 3.64
CA LEU A 151 -15.00 -4.78 4.34
C LEU A 151 -13.67 -5.32 3.83
N THR A 152 -12.71 -5.50 4.73
CA THR A 152 -11.40 -6.09 4.46
C THR A 152 -11.12 -7.23 5.42
N GLY A 153 -10.15 -8.07 5.11
CA GLY A 153 -9.70 -9.08 6.06
C GLY A 153 -8.48 -9.85 5.59
N ARG A 154 -7.95 -10.66 6.51
CA ARG A 154 -6.79 -11.52 6.30
C ARG A 154 -7.09 -12.94 6.77
N VAL A 155 -6.65 -13.92 5.99
CA VAL A 155 -6.82 -15.34 6.27
C VAL A 155 -5.46 -16.02 6.24
N PHE A 156 -5.16 -16.79 7.27
CA PHE A 156 -3.96 -17.63 7.30
C PHE A 156 -4.25 -18.98 6.64
N VAL A 157 -3.40 -19.37 5.70
CA VAL A 157 -3.49 -20.59 4.90
C VAL A 157 -2.20 -21.38 5.04
N ALA A 158 -2.31 -22.71 5.16
CA ALA A 158 -1.15 -23.59 5.16
C ALA A 158 -0.63 -23.84 3.73
N GLY A 159 0.69 -23.95 3.58
CA GLY A 159 1.34 -24.14 2.29
C GLY A 159 1.46 -22.87 1.45
N GLU A 160 1.64 -23.07 0.15
CA GLU A 160 1.86 -22.00 -0.85
C GLU A 160 0.71 -22.02 -1.86
N PRO A 161 -0.48 -21.48 -1.51
CA PRO A 161 -1.56 -21.38 -2.47
C PRO A 161 -1.18 -20.44 -3.62
N ASP A 162 -1.59 -20.78 -4.85
CA ASP A 162 -1.51 -19.89 -6.01
C ASP A 162 -2.46 -18.70 -5.82
N VAL A 163 -2.00 -17.60 -5.21
CA VAL A 163 -2.84 -16.45 -4.83
C VAL A 163 -3.64 -15.89 -6.02
N TRP A 164 -3.06 -15.88 -7.22
CA TRP A 164 -3.72 -15.42 -8.44
C TRP A 164 -4.90 -16.31 -8.90
N ARG A 165 -5.05 -17.51 -8.34
CA ARG A 165 -6.20 -18.41 -8.55
C ARG A 165 -7.25 -18.31 -7.44
N LEU A 166 -6.92 -17.64 -6.34
CA LEU A 166 -7.82 -17.53 -5.21
C LEU A 166 -8.92 -16.52 -5.50
N GLU A 167 -10.13 -16.85 -5.07
CA GLU A 167 -11.26 -15.94 -5.06
C GLU A 167 -11.82 -15.87 -3.63
N ALA A 168 -12.25 -14.68 -3.20
CA ALA A 168 -12.98 -14.50 -1.96
C ALA A 168 -14.44 -14.09 -2.26
N HIS A 169 -15.39 -14.76 -1.62
CA HIS A 169 -16.82 -14.54 -1.82
C HIS A 169 -17.52 -14.30 -0.50
N CYS A 170 -18.27 -13.21 -0.39
CA CYS A 170 -19.06 -12.91 0.80
C CYS A 170 -20.50 -13.41 0.65
N PHE A 171 -21.01 -14.03 1.69
CA PHE A 171 -22.36 -14.57 1.79
C PHE A 171 -23.06 -13.98 3.01
N ARG A 172 -24.36 -13.72 2.89
CA ARG A 172 -25.25 -13.42 4.01
C ARG A 172 -26.36 -14.45 4.08
N ASP A 173 -26.48 -15.13 5.21
CA ASP A 173 -27.48 -16.18 5.45
C ASP A 173 -27.51 -17.25 4.32
N GLY A 174 -26.33 -17.58 3.80
CA GLY A 174 -26.16 -18.57 2.72
C GLY A 174 -26.34 -18.03 1.30
N VAL A 175 -26.74 -16.77 1.12
CA VAL A 175 -26.86 -16.13 -0.20
C VAL A 175 -25.59 -15.35 -0.53
N ARG A 176 -24.99 -15.60 -1.70
CA ARG A 176 -23.80 -14.86 -2.16
C ARG A 176 -24.18 -13.41 -2.42
N LEU A 177 -23.44 -12.48 -1.81
CA LEU A 177 -23.59 -11.04 -1.99
C LEU A 177 -22.67 -10.54 -3.12
N ALA A 178 -21.36 -10.73 -2.95
CA ALA A 178 -20.36 -10.23 -3.88
C ALA A 178 -19.07 -11.08 -3.84
N GLY A 179 -18.26 -10.95 -4.89
CA GLY A 179 -16.85 -11.34 -4.87
C GLY A 179 -15.97 -10.19 -4.39
N ALA A 180 -14.81 -10.50 -3.83
CA ALA A 180 -13.80 -9.53 -3.45
C ALA A 180 -13.27 -8.80 -4.69
N SER A 181 -12.98 -7.51 -4.54
CA SER A 181 -12.32 -6.69 -5.57
C SER A 181 -10.83 -7.01 -5.68
N SER A 182 -10.20 -7.40 -4.57
CA SER A 182 -8.82 -7.84 -4.53
C SER A 182 -8.62 -9.06 -3.62
N VAL A 183 -7.68 -9.91 -4.01
CA VAL A 183 -7.12 -11.00 -3.20
C VAL A 183 -5.61 -10.97 -3.41
N GLU A 184 -4.84 -10.90 -2.33
CA GLU A 184 -3.39 -10.71 -2.39
C GLU A 184 -2.64 -11.47 -1.30
N SER A 185 -1.35 -11.71 -1.51
CA SER A 185 -0.45 -12.27 -0.50
C SER A 185 0.11 -11.12 0.33
N VAL A 186 -0.25 -11.09 1.61
CA VAL A 186 0.24 -10.08 2.57
C VAL A 186 1.58 -10.50 3.15
N HIS A 187 1.69 -11.78 3.56
CA HIS A 187 2.90 -12.30 4.19
C HIS A 187 3.11 -13.78 3.86
N THR A 188 4.36 -14.20 3.74
CA THR A 188 4.74 -15.61 3.53
C THR A 188 5.57 -16.10 4.71
N PHE A 189 5.11 -17.17 5.35
CA PHE A 189 5.85 -17.82 6.42
C PHE A 189 6.80 -18.87 5.83
N THR A 190 8.09 -18.69 6.08
CA THR A 190 9.13 -19.58 5.54
C THR A 190 9.93 -20.27 6.64
N ALA A 191 10.52 -21.41 6.27
CA ALA A 191 11.63 -21.99 6.99
C ALA A 191 12.93 -21.20 6.70
N ASN A 192 13.97 -21.46 7.49
CA ASN A 192 15.30 -20.84 7.33
C ASN A 192 15.95 -21.16 5.97
N ASP A 193 15.53 -22.22 5.28
CA ASP A 193 15.97 -22.58 3.92
C ASP A 193 15.14 -21.92 2.80
N GLY A 194 14.16 -21.08 3.15
CA GLY A 194 13.26 -20.40 2.22
C GLY A 194 12.03 -21.18 1.81
N ARG A 195 11.85 -22.43 2.27
CA ARG A 195 10.64 -23.22 1.97
C ARG A 195 9.40 -22.57 2.58
N VAL A 196 8.35 -22.40 1.78
CA VAL A 196 7.07 -21.84 2.23
C VAL A 196 6.28 -22.85 3.06
N LEU A 197 5.79 -22.40 4.21
CA LEU A 197 5.00 -23.19 5.15
C LEU A 197 3.55 -22.73 5.24
N GLY A 198 3.30 -21.47 4.91
CA GLY A 198 1.99 -20.86 4.94
C GLY A 198 2.03 -19.46 4.36
N GLN A 199 0.85 -18.91 4.13
CA GLN A 199 0.66 -17.54 3.67
C GLN A 199 -0.47 -16.86 4.44
N GLU A 200 -0.32 -15.57 4.62
CA GLU A 200 -1.38 -14.64 5.01
C GLU A 200 -1.95 -14.03 3.74
N VAL A 201 -3.22 -14.30 3.47
CA VAL A 201 -3.94 -13.85 2.28
C VAL A 201 -4.91 -12.76 2.66
N GLY A 202 -4.73 -11.57 2.09
CA GLY A 202 -5.60 -10.41 2.23
C GLY A 202 -6.74 -10.42 1.22
N PHE A 203 -7.88 -9.84 1.59
CA PHE A 203 -8.99 -9.60 0.68
C PHE A 203 -9.70 -8.28 1.01
N ALA A 204 -10.29 -7.65 0.00
CA ALA A 204 -11.12 -6.45 0.14
C ALA A 204 -12.39 -6.52 -0.72
N PHE A 205 -13.47 -5.88 -0.26
CA PHE A 205 -14.75 -5.83 -0.98
C PHE A 205 -15.21 -4.39 -1.22
N ASP A 206 -14.98 -3.84 -2.41
CA ASP A 206 -15.41 -2.47 -2.75
C ASP A 206 -16.94 -2.30 -2.75
N SER A 207 -17.70 -3.39 -2.89
CA SER A 207 -19.17 -3.40 -2.93
C SER A 207 -19.83 -3.71 -1.58
N ILE A 208 -19.05 -4.06 -0.55
CA ILE A 208 -19.57 -4.34 0.80
C ILE A 208 -18.93 -3.35 1.77
N ARG A 209 -19.71 -2.41 2.27
CA ARG A 209 -19.23 -1.32 3.13
C ARG A 209 -19.81 -1.40 4.53
N GLY A 210 -19.11 -0.85 5.51
CA GLY A 210 -19.59 -0.71 6.88
C GLY A 210 -20.82 0.19 6.94
N TRP A 211 -20.69 1.41 6.44
CA TRP A 211 -21.74 2.44 6.35
C TRP A 211 -21.52 3.29 5.09
N ASN A 212 -22.37 4.30 4.86
CA ASN A 212 -22.21 5.28 3.79
C ASN A 212 -22.67 6.67 4.26
N ASN A 213 -21.73 7.46 4.79
CA ASN A 213 -21.96 8.85 5.17
C ASN A 213 -22.16 9.77 3.95
N LEU A 214 -21.82 9.28 2.75
CA LEU A 214 -21.90 10.00 1.48
C LEU A 214 -23.19 9.69 0.71
N SER A 215 -24.16 9.01 1.32
CA SER A 215 -25.38 8.56 0.64
C SER A 215 -26.18 9.70 -0.02
N GLU A 216 -26.14 10.90 0.55
CA GLU A 216 -26.80 12.10 -0.01
C GLU A 216 -26.14 12.62 -1.30
N SER A 217 -24.86 12.30 -1.53
CA SER A 217 -24.15 12.63 -2.77
C SER A 217 -24.57 11.74 -3.96
N GLY A 218 -25.35 10.69 -3.70
CA GLY A 218 -25.71 9.67 -4.69
C GLY A 218 -24.62 8.63 -4.95
N TRP A 219 -23.48 8.72 -4.25
CA TRP A 219 -22.40 7.73 -4.34
C TRP A 219 -22.74 6.45 -3.57
N GLY A 220 -22.39 5.30 -4.14
CA GLY A 220 -22.52 4.00 -3.47
C GLY A 220 -23.96 3.48 -3.30
N GLY A 221 -24.89 3.89 -4.17
CA GLY A 221 -26.30 3.50 -4.08
C GLY A 221 -26.59 2.00 -4.30
N ASP A 222 -25.64 1.24 -4.86
CA ASP A 222 -25.73 -0.20 -5.09
C ASP A 222 -24.92 -1.05 -4.09
N TRP A 223 -24.23 -0.40 -3.15
CA TRP A 223 -23.41 -1.09 -2.16
C TRP A 223 -24.25 -1.88 -1.14
N GLN A 224 -23.68 -2.98 -0.69
CA GLN A 224 -24.20 -3.76 0.44
C GLN A 224 -23.67 -3.16 1.74
N LEU A 225 -24.48 -2.33 2.37
CA LEU A 225 -24.14 -1.65 3.63
C LEU A 225 -24.42 -2.56 4.82
N LEU A 226 -23.38 -2.94 5.56
CA LEU A 226 -23.48 -3.80 6.74
C LEU A 226 -24.36 -3.13 7.81
N ASP A 227 -24.26 -1.81 7.97
CA ASP A 227 -25.01 -1.07 8.99
C ASP A 227 -26.54 -1.04 8.78
N GLN A 228 -27.00 -1.40 7.59
CA GLN A 228 -28.42 -1.50 7.21
C GLN A 228 -28.90 -2.95 7.09
N ASN A 229 -27.98 -3.91 7.16
CA ASN A 229 -28.24 -5.29 6.79
C ASN A 229 -27.71 -6.26 7.86
N ASP A 230 -28.46 -6.41 8.95
CA ASP A 230 -28.19 -7.43 9.96
C ASP A 230 -28.25 -8.85 9.36
N GLY A 231 -27.49 -9.77 9.94
CA GLY A 231 -27.49 -11.18 9.53
C GLY A 231 -26.20 -11.92 9.84
N ARG A 232 -26.13 -13.19 9.41
CA ARG A 232 -24.92 -14.01 9.52
C ARG A 232 -24.13 -13.90 8.24
N TYR A 233 -22.92 -13.38 8.36
CA TYR A 233 -22.02 -13.19 7.25
C TYR A 233 -20.93 -14.24 7.24
N ARG A 234 -20.50 -14.57 6.03
CA ARG A 234 -19.40 -15.49 5.78
C ARG A 234 -18.60 -15.06 4.57
N VAL A 235 -17.30 -14.88 4.74
CA VAL A 235 -16.34 -14.77 3.62
C VAL A 235 -15.71 -16.13 3.39
N ALA A 236 -15.87 -16.70 2.21
CA ALA A 236 -15.24 -17.94 1.79
C ALA A 236 -14.13 -17.65 0.78
N LEU A 237 -12.90 -18.04 1.13
CA LEU A 237 -11.73 -18.06 0.25
C LEU A 237 -11.67 -19.43 -0.43
N VAL A 238 -11.63 -19.44 -1.75
CA VAL A 238 -11.71 -20.66 -2.57
C VAL A 238 -10.62 -20.69 -3.65
N ASP A 239 -10.14 -21.89 -3.98
CA ASP A 239 -9.39 -22.19 -5.22
C ASP A 239 -10.30 -23.07 -6.10
N GLY A 240 -10.93 -22.43 -7.09
CA GLY A 240 -12.00 -23.05 -7.88
C GLY A 240 -13.15 -23.57 -6.99
N PRO A 241 -13.47 -24.88 -7.01
CA PRO A 241 -14.54 -25.44 -6.19
C PRO A 241 -14.11 -25.74 -4.74
N SER A 242 -12.82 -25.62 -4.40
CA SER A 242 -12.27 -26.08 -3.13
C SER A 242 -12.18 -24.94 -2.11
N PRO A 243 -12.78 -25.05 -0.92
CA PRO A 243 -12.61 -24.07 0.13
C PRO A 243 -11.18 -24.13 0.69
N VAL A 244 -10.49 -23.00 0.64
CA VAL A 244 -9.16 -22.80 1.24
C VAL A 244 -9.31 -22.21 2.64
N GLY A 245 -10.36 -21.41 2.83
CA GLY A 245 -10.59 -20.73 4.09
C GLY A 245 -11.97 -20.12 4.23
N GLU A 246 -12.40 -19.92 5.48
CA GLU A 246 -13.64 -19.25 5.83
C GLU A 246 -13.43 -18.25 6.98
N VAL A 247 -14.10 -17.10 6.92
CA VAL A 247 -14.27 -16.13 8.01
C VAL A 247 -15.76 -15.94 8.24
N SER A 248 -16.25 -16.20 9.45
CA SER A 248 -17.67 -16.10 9.79
C SER A 248 -17.87 -15.05 10.87
N PHE A 249 -18.84 -14.15 10.68
CA PHE A 249 -19.15 -13.06 11.62
C PHE A 249 -20.63 -12.72 11.59
N GLU A 250 -21.14 -12.09 12.66
CA GLU A 250 -22.52 -11.62 12.71
C GLU A 250 -22.56 -10.09 12.69
N VAL A 251 -23.55 -9.54 12.00
CA VAL A 251 -23.88 -8.11 12.07
C VAL A 251 -25.20 -7.98 12.82
N VAL A 252 -25.19 -7.22 13.91
CA VAL A 252 -26.35 -7.01 14.78
C VAL A 252 -26.48 -5.52 15.08
N ARG A 253 -27.67 -4.97 14.81
CA ARG A 253 -27.95 -3.53 14.91
C ARG A 253 -26.97 -2.68 14.11
N GLY A 254 -26.62 -3.16 12.93
CA GLY A 254 -25.74 -2.49 11.99
C GLY A 254 -24.27 -2.46 12.41
N ARG A 255 -23.82 -3.38 13.28
CA ARG A 255 -22.43 -3.44 13.74
C ARG A 255 -21.94 -4.87 13.69
N ILE A 256 -20.70 -5.05 13.22
CA ILE A 256 -20.02 -6.34 13.32
C ILE A 256 -19.86 -6.68 14.80
N MET A 257 -20.27 -7.87 15.19
CA MET A 257 -20.07 -8.38 16.54
C MET A 257 -18.68 -9.00 16.64
N ALA A 258 -17.85 -8.54 17.58
CA ALA A 258 -16.54 -9.13 17.84
C ALA A 258 -16.66 -10.33 18.81
N PRO A 259 -16.34 -11.56 18.39
CA PRO A 259 -16.42 -12.70 19.30
C PRO A 259 -15.20 -12.85 20.23
N VAL A 260 -14.08 -12.15 20.00
CA VAL A 260 -12.80 -12.43 20.70
C VAL A 260 -12.01 -11.18 21.13
N ALA A 261 -11.44 -10.42 20.20
CA ALA A 261 -10.56 -9.27 20.48
C ALA A 261 -10.55 -8.27 19.31
N VAL A 262 -10.24 -7.00 19.61
CA VAL A 262 -10.11 -5.92 18.64
C VAL A 262 -8.78 -5.20 18.88
N GLU A 263 -7.98 -5.09 17.82
CA GLU A 263 -6.65 -4.48 17.86
C GLU A 263 -6.57 -3.35 16.81
N PRO A 264 -5.80 -2.28 17.08
CA PRO A 264 -5.56 -1.25 16.08
C PRO A 264 -4.71 -1.79 14.94
N ASP A 265 -5.00 -1.40 13.71
CA ASP A 265 -4.30 -1.82 12.50
C ASP A 265 -3.99 -0.60 11.63
N ALA A 266 -2.79 -0.51 11.08
CA ALA A 266 -2.36 0.68 10.33
C ALA A 266 -3.04 0.81 8.97
N ALA A 267 -3.49 -0.29 8.36
CA ALA A 267 -4.09 -0.32 7.03
C ALA A 267 -5.61 -0.09 7.07
N CYS A 268 -6.30 -0.60 8.10
CA CYS A 268 -7.76 -0.45 8.19
C CYS A 268 -8.23 0.15 9.52
N GLY A 269 -7.35 0.72 10.34
CA GLY A 269 -7.68 1.39 11.60
C GLY A 269 -7.85 0.39 12.74
N ALA A 270 -8.69 -0.63 12.56
CA ALA A 270 -8.81 -1.74 13.51
C ALA A 270 -9.17 -3.06 12.85
N VAL A 271 -8.70 -4.15 13.43
CA VAL A 271 -9.05 -5.52 13.07
C VAL A 271 -9.73 -6.24 14.22
N ILE A 272 -10.71 -7.06 13.86
CA ILE A 272 -11.40 -8.00 14.72
C ILE A 272 -10.75 -9.36 14.52
N VAL A 273 -10.27 -9.96 15.60
CA VAL A 273 -9.76 -11.33 15.57
C VAL A 273 -10.93 -12.30 15.62
N VAL A 274 -11.05 -13.14 14.60
CA VAL A 274 -12.14 -14.11 14.43
C VAL A 274 -11.57 -15.53 14.48
N GLU A 275 -12.17 -16.39 15.31
CA GLU A 275 -11.88 -17.83 15.29
C GLU A 275 -12.69 -18.54 14.20
N ARG A 276 -12.04 -19.43 13.46
CA ARG A 276 -12.68 -20.20 12.39
C ARG A 276 -13.52 -21.34 12.96
N ALA A 277 -14.72 -21.50 12.42
CA ALA A 277 -15.60 -22.60 12.78
C ALA A 277 -14.94 -23.96 12.43
N GLY A 278 -14.77 -24.84 13.44
CA GLY A 278 -14.25 -26.20 13.25
C GLY A 278 -12.82 -26.46 13.71
N GLY A 279 -12.14 -25.49 14.33
CA GLY A 279 -10.86 -25.71 15.01
C GLY A 279 -11.01 -26.71 16.16
N VAL A 280 -10.45 -27.91 16.01
CA VAL A 280 -10.47 -28.94 17.05
C VAL A 280 -9.48 -28.56 18.16
N GLY A 281 -10.00 -28.07 19.28
CA GLY A 281 -9.38 -28.22 20.61
C GLY A 281 -8.11 -27.40 20.89
N GLY A 282 -8.29 -26.18 21.40
CA GLY A 282 -7.33 -25.48 22.24
C GLY A 282 -8.09 -24.71 23.32
N ALA A 283 -7.70 -24.84 24.58
CA ALA A 283 -8.45 -24.33 25.75
C ALA A 283 -8.78 -22.82 25.69
N PRO A 284 -9.88 -22.37 26.34
CA PRO A 284 -10.10 -20.95 26.58
C PRO A 284 -9.03 -20.46 27.57
N GLY A 285 -8.14 -19.57 27.14
CA GLY A 285 -7.30 -18.81 28.07
C GLY A 285 -5.80 -18.71 27.78
N GLY A 286 -5.36 -18.82 26.53
CA GLY A 286 -4.00 -18.41 26.15
C GLY A 286 -4.07 -17.43 25.00
N ASP A 287 -3.63 -16.20 25.22
CA ASP A 287 -3.38 -15.27 24.13
C ASP A 287 -2.28 -15.88 23.24
N PRO A 288 -2.59 -16.12 21.95
CA PRO A 288 -1.69 -16.79 21.04
C PRO A 288 -0.41 -16.04 20.71
N TYR A 289 -0.42 -14.74 20.93
CA TYR A 289 0.70 -13.88 20.65
C TYR A 289 1.55 -13.66 21.90
N GLY A 290 1.06 -13.94 23.11
CA GLY A 290 1.80 -13.88 24.39
C GLY A 290 0.88 -13.56 25.58
N ASP A 291 1.28 -13.93 26.79
CA ASP A 291 0.51 -13.92 28.07
C ASP A 291 -0.31 -12.62 28.31
N PRO A 292 -1.45 -12.63 29.05
CA PRO A 292 -2.29 -11.45 29.26
C PRO A 292 -1.65 -10.36 30.14
N VAL A 293 -0.41 -10.56 30.59
CA VAL A 293 0.43 -9.59 31.31
C VAL A 293 1.11 -8.58 30.36
N THR A 294 1.10 -8.85 29.06
CA THR A 294 1.69 -8.04 27.98
C THR A 294 0.98 -6.69 27.80
N ALA A 295 1.73 -5.61 27.53
CA ALA A 295 1.18 -4.32 27.09
C ALA A 295 0.58 -4.45 25.67
N ALA A 296 -0.68 -4.89 25.60
CA ALA A 296 -1.42 -5.07 24.35
C ALA A 296 -2.06 -3.76 23.89
N ALA A 297 -1.89 -3.41 22.62
CA ALA A 297 -2.65 -2.34 22.01
C ALA A 297 -4.11 -2.81 21.85
N THR A 298 -5.02 -2.29 22.66
CA THR A 298 -6.45 -2.60 22.56
C THR A 298 -7.21 -1.40 22.06
N THR A 299 -8.11 -1.62 21.10
CA THR A 299 -9.11 -0.63 20.66
C THR A 299 -10.50 -1.23 20.82
N THR A 300 -11.55 -0.46 20.59
CA THR A 300 -12.93 -0.94 20.65
C THR A 300 -13.64 -0.75 19.33
N LEU A 301 -14.64 -1.58 19.05
CA LEU A 301 -15.54 -1.32 17.93
C LEU A 301 -16.35 -0.03 18.12
N ASP A 302 -16.49 0.47 19.34
CA ASP A 302 -17.12 1.78 19.59
C ASP A 302 -16.29 2.91 19.00
N GLU A 303 -14.96 2.85 19.08
CA GLU A 303 -14.07 3.82 18.47
C GLU A 303 -14.14 3.76 16.93
N VAL A 304 -14.15 2.56 16.34
CA VAL A 304 -14.29 2.37 14.88
C VAL A 304 -15.60 2.97 14.36
N TYR A 305 -16.71 2.69 15.05
CA TYR A 305 -18.03 3.16 14.64
C TYR A 305 -18.35 4.58 15.13
N ALA A 306 -17.48 5.24 15.91
CA ALA A 306 -17.67 6.65 16.26
C ALA A 306 -17.61 7.54 15.01
N LEU A 307 -16.78 7.18 14.03
CA LEU A 307 -16.66 7.83 12.72
C LEU A 307 -17.98 7.83 11.93
N ARG A 308 -18.90 6.91 12.23
CA ARG A 308 -20.26 6.90 11.67
C ARG A 308 -21.08 8.11 12.10
N HIS A 309 -20.85 8.63 13.31
CA HIS A 309 -21.70 9.65 13.94
C HIS A 309 -21.07 11.04 14.03
N GLU A 310 -19.77 11.19 13.77
CA GLU A 310 -19.08 12.49 13.86
C GLU A 310 -19.64 13.56 12.89
N LEU A 311 -20.40 13.17 11.86
CA LEU A 311 -21.12 14.09 10.98
C LEU A 311 -22.63 14.24 11.26
N GLN A 312 -23.22 13.39 12.11
CA GLN A 312 -24.61 13.57 12.56
C GLN A 312 -24.72 14.42 13.83
N ALA A 313 -23.63 14.57 14.58
CA ALA A 313 -23.58 15.36 15.81
C ALA A 313 -23.08 16.80 15.60
N SER A 314 -22.56 17.16 14.42
CA SER A 314 -22.19 18.54 14.08
C SER A 314 -23.38 19.45 13.75
N ASP A 315 -24.61 18.93 13.85
CA ASP A 315 -25.86 19.72 13.90
C ASP A 315 -26.17 20.30 15.29
N GLY A 316 -25.21 20.24 16.22
CA GLY A 316 -25.28 20.84 17.55
C GLY A 316 -24.93 22.33 17.59
N GLU A 317 -25.93 23.18 17.38
CA GLU A 317 -26.03 24.58 17.83
C GLU A 317 -24.79 25.48 17.66
N ALA A 318 -24.58 25.96 16.43
CA ALA A 318 -24.11 27.34 16.24
C ALA A 318 -25.30 28.20 15.80
N THR A 319 -25.89 28.93 16.75
CA THR A 319 -26.86 29.99 16.47
C THR A 319 -26.21 31.07 15.60
N LEU A 320 -26.43 30.99 14.29
CA LEU A 320 -26.14 32.08 13.34
C LEU A 320 -27.44 32.52 12.67
N ASP A 321 -27.95 33.60 13.26
CA ASP A 321 -28.85 34.63 12.76
C ASP A 321 -29.70 34.36 11.50
N ASP A 322 -31.00 34.50 11.73
CA ASP A 322 -32.18 34.23 10.91
C ASP A 322 -32.29 35.12 9.65
N LYS A 323 -31.46 34.85 8.61
CA LYS A 323 -31.64 35.49 7.28
C LYS A 323 -31.63 34.49 6.13
N ALA A 324 -32.87 34.17 5.73
CA ALA A 324 -33.28 33.42 4.55
C ALA A 324 -32.81 31.95 4.54
N ARG A 325 -33.63 31.09 5.14
CA ARG A 325 -33.61 29.65 4.87
C ARG A 325 -33.64 29.44 3.35
N LEU A 326 -32.52 28.95 2.82
CA LEU A 326 -32.46 28.42 1.46
C LEU A 326 -33.45 27.26 1.37
N ASP A 327 -34.10 27.09 0.22
CA ASP A 327 -34.85 25.87 -0.02
C ASP A 327 -33.89 24.66 -0.07
N ASP A 328 -34.41 23.48 0.26
CA ASP A 328 -33.62 22.24 0.38
C ASP A 328 -32.79 21.94 -0.88
N LYS A 329 -33.29 22.30 -2.06
CA LYS A 329 -32.60 22.10 -3.33
C LYS A 329 -31.41 23.05 -3.48
N THR A 330 -31.58 24.31 -3.11
CA THR A 330 -30.50 25.32 -3.12
C THR A 330 -29.47 25.04 -2.03
N ALA A 331 -29.90 24.55 -0.86
CA ALA A 331 -29.01 24.12 0.21
C ALA A 331 -28.15 22.92 -0.21
N ALA A 332 -28.74 21.88 -0.81
CA ALA A 332 -28.02 20.73 -1.33
C ALA A 332 -27.03 21.10 -2.44
N ALA A 333 -27.44 21.98 -3.37
CA ALA A 333 -26.55 22.48 -4.41
C ALA A 333 -25.39 23.31 -3.84
N LEU A 334 -25.64 24.08 -2.77
CA LEU A 334 -24.63 24.85 -2.06
C LEU A 334 -23.61 23.95 -1.38
N GLN A 335 -24.07 22.91 -0.68
CA GLN A 335 -23.19 21.94 -0.04
C GLN A 335 -22.33 21.21 -1.09
N ALA A 336 -22.96 20.73 -2.17
CA ALA A 336 -22.23 20.07 -3.26
C ALA A 336 -21.17 20.97 -3.93
N PHE A 337 -21.43 22.28 -4.04
CA PHE A 337 -20.43 23.24 -4.49
C PHE A 337 -19.30 23.41 -3.46
N VAL A 338 -19.63 23.52 -2.17
CA VAL A 338 -18.65 23.67 -1.08
C VAL A 338 -17.74 22.45 -0.99
N ASP A 339 -18.29 21.25 -0.95
CA ASP A 339 -17.52 20.00 -0.84
C ASP A 339 -16.56 19.83 -2.02
N ARG A 340 -17.04 20.14 -3.24
CA ARG A 340 -16.22 20.06 -4.45
C ARG A 340 -15.13 21.13 -4.47
N ALA A 341 -15.45 22.35 -4.06
CA ALA A 341 -14.48 23.44 -3.94
C ALA A 341 -13.41 23.12 -2.89
N GLU A 342 -13.82 22.60 -1.73
CA GLU A 342 -12.93 22.18 -0.65
C GLU A 342 -11.98 21.09 -1.12
N ARG A 343 -12.50 20.01 -1.74
CA ARG A 343 -11.66 18.95 -2.29
C ARG A 343 -10.62 19.49 -3.27
N LEU A 344 -11.03 20.35 -4.21
CA LEU A 344 -10.11 20.93 -5.19
C LEU A 344 -9.05 21.82 -4.53
N LEU A 345 -9.43 22.62 -3.54
CA LEU A 345 -8.52 23.50 -2.80
C LEU A 345 -7.54 22.71 -1.94
N VAL A 346 -8.01 21.69 -1.23
CA VAL A 346 -7.17 20.82 -0.39
C VAL A 346 -6.19 20.04 -1.25
N THR A 347 -6.63 19.40 -2.34
CA THR A 347 -5.73 18.74 -3.30
C THR A 347 -4.70 19.73 -3.84
N TRP A 348 -5.12 20.95 -4.19
CA TRP A 348 -4.20 21.96 -4.71
C TRP A 348 -3.14 22.41 -3.68
N GLU A 349 -3.54 22.61 -2.42
CA GLU A 349 -2.66 23.11 -1.36
C GLU A 349 -1.74 22.03 -0.78
N SER A 350 -2.20 20.80 -0.68
CA SER A 350 -1.43 19.69 -0.10
C SER A 350 -0.50 18.99 -1.11
N GLU A 351 -0.95 18.81 -2.35
CA GLU A 351 -0.22 18.00 -3.34
C GLU A 351 0.46 18.85 -4.42
N LEU A 352 -0.07 20.06 -4.67
CA LEU A 352 0.25 20.83 -5.87
C LEU A 352 0.77 22.24 -5.58
N ALA A 353 1.05 22.62 -4.32
CA ALA A 353 1.57 23.95 -4.02
C ALA A 353 3.09 24.13 -4.28
N ALA A 354 3.78 23.11 -4.80
CA ALA A 354 5.22 23.16 -5.06
C ALA A 354 5.60 24.11 -6.22
N PRO A 355 6.74 24.84 -6.12
CA PRO A 355 7.30 25.61 -7.23
C PRO A 355 7.90 24.69 -8.32
N PRO A 356 8.03 25.14 -9.58
CA PRO A 356 8.64 24.36 -10.67
C PRO A 356 10.14 24.07 -10.40
N PRO A 357 10.72 23.01 -11.02
CA PRO A 357 10.12 22.12 -12.03
C PRO A 357 9.10 21.15 -11.43
N TYR A 358 8.05 20.86 -12.20
CA TYR A 358 6.97 19.97 -11.77
C TYR A 358 7.29 18.53 -12.19
N ASP A 359 7.04 17.56 -11.32
CA ASP A 359 7.14 16.15 -11.69
C ASP A 359 5.89 15.67 -12.47
N PHE A 360 5.99 14.48 -13.07
CA PHE A 360 4.91 13.90 -13.87
C PHE A 360 3.61 13.71 -13.08
N GLY A 361 3.70 13.37 -11.80
CA GLY A 361 2.53 13.22 -10.92
C GLY A 361 1.82 14.56 -10.70
N GLN A 362 2.57 15.62 -10.48
CA GLN A 362 2.05 16.98 -10.32
C GLN A 362 1.38 17.51 -11.58
N VAL A 363 1.86 17.13 -12.76
CA VAL A 363 1.23 17.48 -14.05
C VAL A 363 -0.08 16.72 -14.23
N LEU A 364 -0.10 15.42 -14.00
CA LEU A 364 -1.32 14.60 -14.09
C LEU A 364 -2.41 15.08 -13.12
N ALA A 365 -2.03 15.46 -11.91
CA ALA A 365 -2.94 16.01 -10.92
C ALA A 365 -3.45 17.41 -11.33
N ALA A 366 -2.62 18.27 -11.93
CA ALA A 366 -3.07 19.53 -12.51
C ALA A 366 -4.06 19.32 -13.68
N GLU A 367 -3.85 18.32 -14.54
CA GLU A 367 -4.80 17.94 -15.58
C GLU A 367 -6.12 17.41 -15.00
N ALA A 368 -6.08 16.68 -13.88
CA ALA A 368 -7.27 16.23 -13.17
C ALA A 368 -8.08 17.41 -12.62
N VAL A 369 -7.43 18.43 -12.04
CA VAL A 369 -8.08 19.68 -11.62
C VAL A 369 -8.73 20.39 -12.82
N GLY A 370 -8.04 20.43 -13.98
CA GLY A 370 -8.60 20.99 -15.21
C GLY A 370 -9.87 20.27 -15.70
N ARG A 371 -9.92 18.93 -15.58
CA ARG A 371 -11.10 18.11 -15.94
C ARG A 371 -12.33 18.39 -15.07
N GLU A 372 -12.12 18.82 -13.83
CA GLU A 372 -13.21 19.14 -12.88
C GLU A 372 -13.87 20.50 -13.16
N ARG A 373 -13.28 21.35 -14.03
CA ARG A 373 -13.74 22.72 -14.30
C ARG A 373 -15.21 22.81 -14.67
N ALA A 374 -15.66 22.01 -15.64
CA ALA A 374 -17.04 22.06 -16.12
C ALA A 374 -18.05 21.70 -15.01
N GLY A 375 -17.76 20.67 -14.22
CA GLY A 375 -18.62 20.26 -13.09
C GLY A 375 -18.63 21.29 -11.96
N CYS A 376 -17.50 21.95 -11.69
CA CYS A 376 -17.43 23.03 -10.72
C CYS A 376 -18.19 24.29 -11.17
N GLU A 377 -18.09 24.66 -12.45
CA GLU A 377 -18.82 25.80 -13.02
C GLU A 377 -20.34 25.57 -13.02
N GLU A 378 -20.79 24.33 -13.29
CA GLU A 378 -22.21 23.94 -13.22
C GLU A 378 -22.78 24.11 -11.80
N LEU A 379 -22.05 23.62 -10.78
CA LEU A 379 -22.46 23.77 -9.38
C LEU A 379 -22.43 25.23 -8.94
N ALA A 380 -21.40 25.99 -9.33
CA ALA A 380 -21.33 27.42 -9.06
C ALA A 380 -22.51 28.19 -9.67
N ALA A 381 -22.95 27.81 -10.87
CA ALA A 381 -24.13 28.38 -11.52
C ALA A 381 -25.43 28.03 -10.78
N ALA A 382 -25.56 26.78 -10.32
CA ALA A 382 -26.72 26.31 -9.56
C ALA A 382 -26.93 27.09 -8.25
N VAL A 383 -25.85 27.60 -7.65
CA VAL A 383 -25.89 28.37 -6.40
C VAL A 383 -25.78 29.88 -6.59
N SER A 384 -25.83 30.36 -7.83
CA SER A 384 -25.63 31.78 -8.18
C SER A 384 -26.61 32.75 -7.48
N GLY A 385 -27.79 32.27 -7.10
CA GLY A 385 -28.79 33.01 -6.33
C GLY A 385 -28.46 33.21 -4.84
N VAL A 386 -27.46 32.49 -4.31
CA VAL A 386 -27.03 32.61 -2.91
C VAL A 386 -26.12 33.84 -2.75
N PRO A 387 -26.41 34.75 -1.79
CA PRO A 387 -25.59 35.93 -1.55
C PRO A 387 -24.13 35.56 -1.24
N GLY A 388 -23.18 36.29 -1.83
CA GLY A 388 -21.75 36.03 -1.62
C GLY A 388 -21.25 36.21 -0.17
N VAL A 389 -22.02 36.90 0.67
CA VAL A 389 -21.77 37.07 2.11
C VAL A 389 -22.23 35.88 2.95
N HIS A 390 -22.91 34.90 2.35
CA HIS A 390 -23.33 33.69 3.03
C HIS A 390 -22.07 32.93 3.50
N ALA A 391 -22.02 32.63 4.79
CA ALA A 391 -20.91 31.93 5.40
C ALA A 391 -21.05 30.43 5.11
N VAL A 392 -19.95 29.82 4.66
CA VAL A 392 -19.80 28.38 4.47
C VAL A 392 -18.54 27.93 5.21
N LEU A 393 -18.42 26.63 5.49
CA LEU A 393 -17.22 26.09 6.13
C LEU A 393 -16.25 25.60 5.05
N LEU A 394 -14.98 25.94 5.20
CA LEU A 394 -13.86 25.39 4.42
C LEU A 394 -12.84 24.90 5.44
N SER A 395 -12.61 23.59 5.49
CA SER A 395 -11.72 22.94 6.47
C SER A 395 -12.08 23.28 7.92
N GLY A 396 -13.39 23.40 8.17
CA GLY A 396 -13.95 23.77 9.48
C GLY A 396 -13.90 25.26 9.82
N GLU A 397 -13.31 26.12 8.97
CA GLU A 397 -13.28 27.57 9.18
C GLU A 397 -14.34 28.31 8.35
N PRO A 398 -15.02 29.33 8.92
CA PRO A 398 -16.04 30.07 8.19
C PRO A 398 -15.41 31.00 7.14
N ILE A 399 -15.81 30.82 5.89
CA ILE A 399 -15.43 31.64 4.72
C ILE A 399 -16.68 32.18 4.00
N GLY A 400 -16.58 33.35 3.38
CA GLY A 400 -17.67 33.87 2.55
C GLY A 400 -17.78 33.12 1.22
N LEU A 401 -18.99 32.80 0.77
CA LEU A 401 -19.22 32.10 -0.50
C LEU A 401 -18.60 32.82 -1.73
N ALA A 402 -18.54 34.16 -1.72
CA ALA A 402 -17.85 34.92 -2.75
C ALA A 402 -16.34 34.65 -2.78
N GLU A 403 -15.72 34.50 -1.61
CA GLU A 403 -14.31 34.21 -1.47
C GLU A 403 -14.00 32.77 -1.88
N LEU A 404 -14.83 31.81 -1.47
CA LEU A 404 -14.71 30.41 -1.90
C LEU A 404 -14.79 30.28 -3.43
N ARG A 405 -15.74 30.96 -4.07
CA ARG A 405 -15.85 31.03 -5.54
C ARG A 405 -14.59 31.60 -6.18
N ALA A 406 -14.04 32.68 -5.62
CA ALA A 406 -12.83 33.31 -6.15
C ALA A 406 -11.61 32.40 -6.04
N ARG A 407 -11.41 31.74 -4.89
CA ARG A 407 -10.31 30.79 -4.68
C ARG A 407 -10.41 29.60 -5.63
N THR A 408 -11.61 29.01 -5.76
CA THR A 408 -11.84 27.86 -6.64
C THR A 408 -11.64 28.23 -8.11
N ALA A 409 -12.15 29.39 -8.54
CA ALA A 409 -11.96 29.88 -9.91
C ALA A 409 -10.48 30.16 -10.24
N ALA A 410 -9.65 30.50 -9.25
CA ALA A 410 -8.22 30.72 -9.42
C ALA A 410 -7.41 29.42 -9.62
N LEU A 411 -7.95 28.26 -9.24
CA LEU A 411 -7.28 26.96 -9.39
C LEU A 411 -7.10 26.58 -10.87
N PHE A 412 -8.14 26.76 -11.69
CA PHE A 412 -8.11 26.35 -13.09
C PHE A 412 -7.03 27.06 -13.93
N PRO A 413 -6.88 28.40 -13.91
CA PRO A 413 -5.78 29.05 -14.63
C PRO A 413 -4.41 28.69 -14.05
N ALA A 414 -4.31 28.40 -12.76
CA ALA A 414 -3.07 27.94 -12.15
C ALA A 414 -2.69 26.52 -12.63
N ALA A 415 -3.66 25.62 -12.74
CA ALA A 415 -3.50 24.28 -13.30
C ALA A 415 -3.09 24.32 -14.78
N GLU A 416 -3.76 25.14 -15.58
CA GLU A 416 -3.41 25.37 -16.99
C GLU A 416 -1.97 25.90 -17.15
N THR A 417 -1.57 26.84 -16.30
CA THR A 417 -0.21 27.40 -16.30
C THR A 417 0.83 26.33 -15.98
N ARG A 418 0.54 25.42 -15.04
CA ARG A 418 1.44 24.33 -14.67
C ARG A 418 1.62 23.32 -15.80
N VAL A 419 0.53 22.88 -16.44
CA VAL A 419 0.59 21.96 -17.59
C VAL A 419 1.38 22.59 -18.74
N ALA A 420 1.10 23.85 -19.06
CA ALA A 420 1.82 24.58 -20.11
C ALA A 420 3.32 24.75 -19.77
N ALA A 421 3.66 25.03 -18.51
CA ALA A 421 5.04 25.16 -18.08
C ALA A 421 5.83 23.84 -18.16
N SER A 422 5.20 22.69 -17.89
CA SER A 422 5.83 21.37 -18.07
C SER A 422 6.11 21.08 -19.54
N GLN A 423 5.12 21.30 -20.41
CA GLN A 423 5.28 21.13 -21.86
C GLN A 423 6.37 22.04 -22.41
N GLN A 424 6.45 23.29 -21.93
CA GLN A 424 7.54 24.19 -22.30
C GLN A 424 8.90 23.72 -21.78
N ALA A 425 8.97 23.17 -20.56
CA ALA A 425 10.22 22.63 -20.00
C ALA A 425 10.72 21.40 -20.78
N GLU A 426 9.84 20.50 -21.24
CA GLU A 426 10.19 19.39 -22.14
C GLU A 426 10.73 19.90 -23.47
N VAL A 427 10.06 20.91 -24.06
CA VAL A 427 10.52 21.57 -25.29
C VAL A 427 11.89 22.22 -25.09
N ASP A 428 12.09 22.93 -23.98
CA ASP A 428 13.35 23.62 -23.64
C ASP A 428 14.49 22.63 -23.37
N ALA A 429 14.21 21.48 -22.73
CA ALA A 429 15.20 20.43 -22.47
C ALA A 429 15.69 19.76 -23.77
N LEU A 430 14.80 19.60 -24.75
CA LEU A 430 15.13 19.03 -26.06
C LEU A 430 15.66 20.06 -27.06
N ALA A 431 15.48 21.36 -26.82
CA ALA A 431 15.91 22.43 -27.73
C ALA A 431 17.41 22.40 -28.07
N PRO A 432 18.35 22.19 -27.12
CA PRO A 432 19.78 22.08 -27.43
C PRO A 432 20.11 20.94 -28.41
N TYR A 433 19.36 19.84 -28.38
CA TYR A 433 19.53 18.74 -29.33
C TYR A 433 18.99 19.14 -30.71
N ARG A 434 17.78 19.71 -30.77
CA ARG A 434 17.16 20.16 -32.03
C ARG A 434 17.95 21.26 -32.73
N ASP A 435 18.65 22.11 -31.98
CA ASP A 435 19.50 23.18 -32.53
C ASP A 435 20.77 22.64 -33.22
N LEU A 436 21.28 21.48 -32.81
CA LEU A 436 22.49 20.88 -33.35
C LEU A 436 22.23 19.80 -34.41
N LEU A 437 21.04 19.20 -34.41
CA LEU A 437 20.65 18.16 -35.35
C LEU A 437 19.96 18.76 -36.58
N SER A 438 20.14 18.13 -37.74
CA SER A 438 19.47 18.55 -38.99
C SER A 438 19.24 17.36 -39.90
N GLY A 439 18.35 17.51 -40.89
CA GLY A 439 18.05 16.47 -41.87
C GLY A 439 17.51 15.19 -41.21
N ASP A 440 17.99 14.03 -41.67
CA ASP A 440 17.49 12.73 -41.20
C ASP A 440 17.85 12.46 -39.74
N LYS A 441 18.98 12.98 -39.23
CA LYS A 441 19.31 12.92 -37.80
C LYS A 441 18.24 13.56 -36.92
N LEU A 442 17.72 14.72 -37.33
CA LEU A 442 16.65 15.39 -36.59
C LEU A 442 15.35 14.58 -36.66
N ALA A 443 15.02 14.03 -37.83
CA ALA A 443 13.83 13.19 -37.99
C ALA A 443 13.88 11.94 -37.09
N VAL A 444 15.02 11.23 -37.06
CA VAL A 444 15.22 10.07 -36.19
C VAL A 444 15.12 10.46 -34.71
N PHE A 445 15.65 11.63 -34.34
CA PHE A 445 15.57 12.15 -32.97
C PHE A 445 14.16 12.52 -32.55
N ASP A 446 13.37 13.16 -33.42
CA ASP A 446 11.98 13.50 -33.13
C ASP A 446 11.10 12.24 -32.99
N ASP A 447 11.41 11.16 -33.71
CA ASP A 447 10.75 9.86 -33.54
C ASP A 447 11.21 9.12 -32.26
N HIS A 448 12.42 9.42 -31.75
CA HIS A 448 13.05 8.75 -30.61
C HIS A 448 13.76 9.74 -29.66
N PRO A 449 13.06 10.63 -28.96
CA PRO A 449 13.70 11.72 -28.21
C PRO A 449 14.53 11.23 -27.02
N ALA A 450 15.57 11.98 -26.66
CA ALA A 450 16.55 11.60 -25.62
C ALA A 450 15.99 11.58 -24.17
N ASP A 451 14.80 12.12 -23.95
CA ASP A 451 14.06 11.98 -22.68
C ASP A 451 13.44 10.58 -22.50
N SER A 452 13.22 9.88 -23.62
CA SER A 452 12.54 8.58 -23.69
C SER A 452 13.46 7.45 -24.12
N PHE A 453 14.60 7.77 -24.74
CA PHE A 453 15.55 6.79 -25.29
C PHE A 453 17.00 7.09 -24.87
N VAL A 454 17.71 6.04 -24.47
CA VAL A 454 19.15 6.12 -24.14
C VAL A 454 19.98 5.82 -25.38
N TYR A 455 20.64 6.86 -25.91
CA TYR A 455 21.52 6.76 -27.06
C TYR A 455 22.89 6.19 -26.69
N THR A 456 23.40 5.29 -27.53
CA THR A 456 24.69 4.64 -27.33
C THR A 456 25.50 4.54 -28.63
N THR A 457 26.83 4.49 -28.50
CA THR A 457 27.77 4.23 -29.60
C THR A 457 28.00 2.73 -29.83
N THR A 458 28.81 2.37 -30.83
CA THR A 458 29.09 0.96 -31.24
C THR A 458 29.71 0.07 -30.15
N ASP A 459 30.23 0.66 -29.08
CA ASP A 459 30.81 0.01 -27.90
C ASP A 459 29.88 -0.01 -26.68
N ARG A 460 28.63 0.45 -26.85
CA ARG A 460 27.62 0.63 -25.79
C ARG A 460 28.00 1.71 -24.77
N ARG A 461 28.83 2.69 -25.13
CA ARG A 461 29.02 3.91 -24.34
C ARG A 461 27.80 4.80 -24.50
N ILE A 462 27.24 5.25 -23.38
CA ILE A 462 26.11 6.19 -23.37
C ILE A 462 26.59 7.53 -23.93
N ILE A 463 25.76 8.13 -24.79
CA ILE A 463 25.94 9.49 -25.31
C ILE A 463 25.21 10.42 -24.35
N GLU A 464 25.93 11.33 -23.69
CA GLU A 464 25.39 12.13 -22.58
C GLU A 464 25.06 13.58 -22.98
N THR A 465 25.59 14.08 -24.10
CA THR A 465 25.41 15.49 -24.51
C THR A 465 24.88 15.67 -25.93
N PRO A 466 24.19 16.80 -26.21
CA PRO A 466 23.76 17.18 -27.56
C PRO A 466 24.90 17.19 -28.60
N GLU A 467 26.08 17.68 -28.23
CA GLU A 467 27.25 17.74 -29.12
C GLU A 467 27.81 16.37 -29.42
N GLU A 468 27.87 15.47 -28.43
CA GLU A 468 28.28 14.08 -28.65
C GLU A 468 27.29 13.35 -29.56
N LEU A 469 25.98 13.57 -29.38
CA LEU A 469 24.95 12.98 -30.22
C LEU A 469 25.03 13.48 -31.66
N ALA A 470 25.19 14.80 -31.84
CA ALA A 470 25.36 15.40 -33.16
C ALA A 470 26.64 14.93 -33.87
N ALA A 471 27.74 14.75 -33.14
CA ALA A 471 29.02 14.29 -33.68
C ALA A 471 29.09 12.77 -33.94
N ALA A 472 28.26 11.97 -33.27
CA ALA A 472 28.30 10.52 -33.41
C ALA A 472 27.89 10.06 -34.83
N GLU A 473 28.72 9.20 -35.44
CA GLU A 473 28.43 8.58 -36.74
C GLU A 473 27.35 7.48 -36.60
N PHE A 474 27.30 6.83 -35.45
CA PHE A 474 26.37 5.73 -35.17
C PHE A 474 25.55 6.02 -33.92
N TRP A 475 24.24 5.82 -34.04
CA TRP A 475 23.31 5.84 -32.92
C TRP A 475 22.73 4.45 -32.74
N PHE A 476 22.67 3.98 -31.50
CA PHE A 476 21.95 2.77 -31.12
C PHE A 476 21.14 3.02 -29.86
N PHE A 477 19.95 2.42 -29.77
CA PHE A 477 19.23 2.32 -28.51
C PHE A 477 18.57 0.94 -28.37
N GLU A 478 18.43 0.51 -27.13
CA GLU A 478 17.88 -0.79 -26.73
C GLU A 478 16.46 -0.60 -26.19
N GLY A 479 15.51 -1.37 -26.71
CA GLY A 479 14.12 -1.40 -26.25
C GLY A 479 13.67 -2.82 -25.91
N PRO A 480 12.64 -2.97 -25.04
CA PRO A 480 12.05 -4.26 -24.76
C PRO A 480 11.29 -4.80 -25.98
N LEU A 481 11.30 -6.12 -26.16
CA LEU A 481 10.53 -6.81 -27.20
C LEU A 481 9.80 -8.01 -26.60
N ASP A 482 8.48 -7.99 -26.65
CA ASP A 482 7.67 -9.16 -26.31
C ASP A 482 7.61 -10.12 -27.49
N ILE A 483 8.29 -11.26 -27.38
CA ILE A 483 8.31 -12.27 -28.44
C ILE A 483 7.23 -13.32 -28.15
N PRO A 484 6.18 -13.44 -28.99
CA PRO A 484 5.17 -14.47 -28.82
C PRO A 484 5.79 -15.85 -29.08
N GLY A 485 5.73 -16.73 -28.09
CA GLY A 485 6.15 -18.12 -28.18
C GLY A 485 4.95 -19.06 -28.03
N SER A 486 4.99 -20.19 -28.72
CA SER A 486 4.09 -21.32 -28.44
C SER A 486 4.87 -22.61 -28.22
N ALA A 487 4.44 -23.40 -27.25
CA ALA A 487 5.01 -24.70 -26.93
C ALA A 487 3.88 -25.73 -26.79
N ARG A 488 4.11 -26.95 -27.28
CA ARG A 488 3.18 -28.07 -27.06
C ARG A 488 3.70 -28.95 -25.94
N VAL A 489 2.94 -29.03 -24.85
CA VAL A 489 3.19 -29.92 -23.71
C VAL A 489 1.99 -30.85 -23.59
N GLU A 490 2.22 -32.16 -23.65
CA GLU A 490 1.17 -33.20 -23.54
C GLU A 490 -0.01 -33.04 -24.54
N GLY A 491 0.24 -32.45 -25.71
CA GLY A 491 -0.78 -32.25 -26.75
C GLY A 491 -1.60 -30.96 -26.62
N VAL A 492 -1.40 -30.17 -25.56
CA VAL A 492 -1.98 -28.84 -25.38
C VAL A 492 -0.97 -27.79 -25.86
N GLU A 493 -1.43 -26.83 -26.66
CA GLU A 493 -0.63 -25.70 -27.12
C GLU A 493 -0.73 -24.56 -26.10
N ILE A 494 0.40 -24.20 -25.50
CA ILE A 494 0.55 -23.09 -24.56
C ILE A 494 1.18 -21.94 -25.34
N THR A 495 0.52 -20.78 -25.35
CA THR A 495 1.03 -19.53 -25.93
C THR A 495 1.38 -18.55 -24.82
N GLY A 496 2.55 -17.94 -24.87
CA GLY A 496 2.98 -16.90 -23.92
C GLY A 496 4.00 -15.94 -24.56
N SER A 497 4.20 -14.76 -23.99
CA SER A 497 5.28 -13.86 -24.40
C SER A 497 6.57 -14.22 -23.63
N VAL A 498 7.68 -14.33 -24.35
CA VAL A 498 9.01 -14.44 -23.77
C VAL A 498 9.67 -13.08 -23.89
N GLN A 499 10.25 -12.60 -22.79
CA GLN A 499 10.99 -11.34 -22.78
C GLN A 499 12.20 -11.43 -23.72
N GLY A 500 12.23 -10.53 -24.69
CA GLY A 500 13.33 -10.31 -25.60
C GLY A 500 13.79 -8.85 -25.58
N TRP A 501 14.83 -8.60 -26.35
CA TRP A 501 15.40 -7.28 -26.56
C TRP A 501 15.40 -6.95 -28.06
N ARG A 502 15.29 -5.66 -28.37
CA ARG A 502 15.43 -5.09 -29.72
C ARG A 502 16.41 -3.94 -29.65
N VAL A 503 17.41 -3.94 -30.54
CA VAL A 503 18.34 -2.83 -30.74
C VAL A 503 18.06 -2.25 -32.11
N LEU A 504 17.74 -0.96 -32.13
CA LEU A 504 17.66 -0.18 -33.36
C LEU A 504 18.92 0.66 -33.49
N GLY A 505 19.45 0.77 -34.70
CA GLY A 505 20.64 1.56 -34.96
C GLY A 505 20.60 2.30 -36.30
N TRP A 506 21.29 3.42 -36.35
CA TRP A 506 21.42 4.26 -37.55
C TRP A 506 22.88 4.63 -37.75
N GLN A 507 23.33 4.61 -39.00
CA GLN A 507 24.58 5.22 -39.43
C GLN A 507 24.27 6.49 -40.20
N PHE A 508 25.01 7.55 -39.91
CA PHE A 508 24.87 8.84 -40.57
C PHE A 508 26.15 9.26 -41.28
N ASP A 509 26.01 10.01 -42.37
CA ASP A 509 27.15 10.66 -43.01
C ASP A 509 27.51 12.00 -42.34
N GLY A 510 28.57 12.65 -42.85
CA GLY A 510 29.01 13.96 -42.34
C GLY A 510 28.03 15.11 -42.58
N SER A 511 26.94 14.89 -43.34
CA SER A 511 25.85 15.86 -43.51
C SER A 511 24.65 15.59 -42.60
N GLY A 512 24.65 14.47 -41.87
CA GLY A 512 23.52 14.03 -41.03
C GLY A 512 22.45 13.23 -41.78
N ALA A 513 22.72 12.80 -43.02
CA ALA A 513 21.83 11.92 -43.77
C ALA A 513 22.00 10.46 -43.32
N VAL A 514 20.91 9.68 -43.31
CA VAL A 514 20.95 8.25 -42.96
C VAL A 514 21.62 7.47 -44.09
N LEU A 515 22.73 6.81 -43.79
CA LEU A 515 23.42 5.88 -44.69
C LEU A 515 22.89 4.45 -44.57
N ALA A 516 22.55 4.04 -43.35
CA ALA A 516 22.08 2.69 -43.06
C ALA A 516 21.25 2.65 -41.79
N GLU A 517 20.29 1.72 -41.75
CA GLU A 517 19.48 1.38 -40.59
C GLU A 517 19.73 -0.08 -40.22
N PHE A 518 19.76 -0.35 -38.92
CA PHE A 518 20.07 -1.65 -38.36
C PHE A 518 19.00 -2.03 -37.36
N GLU A 519 18.59 -3.29 -37.40
CA GLU A 519 17.74 -3.87 -36.39
C GLU A 519 18.33 -5.22 -35.98
N SER A 520 18.50 -5.41 -34.68
CA SER A 520 18.91 -6.67 -34.09
C SER A 520 17.97 -7.00 -32.95
N GLN A 521 17.58 -8.27 -32.84
CA GLN A 521 16.70 -8.72 -31.77
C GLN A 521 17.13 -10.10 -31.27
N GLY A 522 16.77 -10.42 -30.04
CA GLY A 522 17.05 -11.72 -29.47
C GLY A 522 16.33 -11.96 -28.15
N LEU A 523 16.53 -13.16 -27.62
CA LEU A 523 15.98 -13.58 -26.34
C LEU A 523 16.86 -13.09 -25.19
N GLY A 524 16.23 -12.84 -24.04
CA GLY A 524 16.90 -12.45 -22.80
C GLY A 524 16.53 -11.05 -22.34
N SER A 525 16.97 -10.69 -21.14
CA SER A 525 16.64 -9.42 -20.50
C SER A 525 17.43 -8.22 -21.04
N SER A 526 18.51 -8.44 -21.81
CA SER A 526 19.27 -7.36 -22.43
C SER A 526 20.07 -7.80 -23.65
N ALA A 527 20.36 -6.85 -24.53
CA ALA A 527 21.08 -7.06 -25.76
C ALA A 527 22.59 -7.28 -25.53
N PRO A 528 23.22 -8.28 -26.17
CA PRO A 528 24.65 -8.48 -26.12
C PRO A 528 25.39 -7.36 -26.87
N LYS A 529 26.63 -7.06 -26.50
CA LYS A 529 27.46 -6.01 -27.16
C LYS A 529 27.59 -6.18 -28.67
N THR A 530 27.47 -7.39 -29.18
CA THR A 530 27.52 -7.68 -30.62
C THR A 530 26.32 -7.13 -31.38
N ALA A 531 25.19 -6.87 -30.72
CA ALA A 531 23.98 -6.30 -31.32
C ALA A 531 24.09 -4.78 -31.61
N PHE A 532 25.07 -4.09 -31.00
CA PHE A 532 25.34 -2.67 -31.18
C PHE A 532 26.41 -2.40 -32.26
N ARG A 533 26.54 -3.32 -33.22
CA ARG A 533 27.55 -3.22 -34.28
C ARG A 533 26.88 -3.31 -35.64
N PRO A 534 27.38 -2.57 -36.65
CA PRO A 534 26.93 -2.76 -38.02
C PRO A 534 27.15 -4.22 -38.46
N PRO A 535 26.19 -4.84 -39.18
CA PRO A 535 26.41 -6.13 -39.81
C PRO A 535 27.55 -5.99 -40.84
N VAL A 536 28.50 -6.94 -40.80
CA VAL A 536 29.67 -7.01 -41.70
C VAL A 536 29.27 -7.47 -43.09
#